data_AF-A0AAW0Q841-F1
#
_entry.id   AF-A0AAW0Q841-F1
#
_cell.length_a   1.000
_cell.length_b   1.000
_cell.length_c   1.000
_cell.angle_alpha   90.00
_cell.angle_beta   90.00
_cell.angle_gamma   90.00
#
_symmetry.space_group_name_H-M   'P 1'
#
loop_
_entity.id
_entity.type
_entity.pdbx_description
1 polymer ?
#
loop_
_entity_poly.entity_id
_entity_poly.type
_entity_poly.pdbx_seq_one_letter_code
_entity_poly.pdbx_strand_id
1 'polypeptide(L)'
;MPPKKHTRAESDANQASTSSDKRQKTNKSAETPPDSGDEAPQGAAPEKELFGWYCVARPRSDFENEAGGPGADEEEIEKLYLAQRDKKLLGEPAEKHPEHKWVAFWKTWTLFIGWSEAADFCDSDAFGMHIYTDFHGWGLQEIVERMFVAFDVQFKKKQRDEETINHMWAVVAAAVHWLAGEDLSLWFGADDADRISQTVKGIGSMLLSMLNELDRAGELKADSRMKDLALIMAWYLEWSKGLTDMLIQGDELDWRAQTVAYAKKAGIDLASSGLFGAGDLVSALEKEKEDDGGIPPLAAQAKADLWGWKKTFTALKKGYPKFGGRQFDITQFSKAERKRHSFDGQDPFAGIPEKEIKAGNIAFA
;
A
#
# COMPACT_ATOMS: atom_id res chain seq x y z
N MET A 1 24.63 18.07 45.49
CA MET A 1 23.90 17.61 46.70
C MET A 1 22.41 17.54 46.36
N PRO A 2 21.73 16.42 46.64
CA PRO A 2 20.36 16.15 46.21
C PRO A 2 19.33 16.67 47.22
N PRO A 3 18.05 16.89 46.84
CA PRO A 3 16.94 16.87 47.77
C PRO A 3 16.28 15.48 47.82
N LYS A 4 15.77 15.19 49.02
CA LYS A 4 15.42 13.89 49.57
C LYS A 4 14.04 13.38 49.13
N LYS A 5 13.94 12.05 49.12
CA LYS A 5 12.72 11.24 49.16
C LYS A 5 11.76 11.69 50.26
N HIS A 6 10.46 11.71 49.96
CA HIS A 6 9.40 11.49 50.93
C HIS A 6 8.76 10.13 50.68
N THR A 7 8.82 9.27 51.69
CA THR A 7 8.03 8.05 51.88
C THR A 7 6.94 8.32 52.91
N ARG A 8 5.73 7.81 52.67
CA ARG A 8 4.78 7.36 53.71
C ARG A 8 3.73 6.47 53.01
N ALA A 9 3.86 5.15 53.04
CA ALA A 9 3.54 4.17 54.09
C ALA A 9 2.13 3.56 53.91
N GLU A 10 2.15 2.24 53.72
CA GLU A 10 1.05 1.29 53.70
C GLU A 10 0.47 1.03 55.11
N SER A 11 -0.78 0.58 55.13
CA SER A 11 -1.30 -0.50 55.99
C SER A 11 -2.68 -0.87 55.42
N ASP A 12 -2.84 -2.03 54.78
CA ASP A 12 -3.33 -3.30 55.39
C ASP A 12 -4.70 -3.17 56.07
N ALA A 13 -5.62 -4.12 56.08
CA ALA A 13 -5.88 -5.39 55.40
C ALA A 13 -7.15 -5.92 56.10
N ASN A 14 -8.09 -6.50 55.35
CA ASN A 14 -8.98 -7.62 55.74
C ASN A 14 -10.05 -7.76 54.63
N GLN A 15 -10.10 -8.83 53.83
CA GLN A 15 -10.44 -10.23 54.16
C GLN A 15 -11.73 -10.31 55.01
N ALA A 16 -12.77 -11.09 54.69
CA ALA A 16 -12.80 -12.34 53.97
C ALA A 16 -14.24 -12.73 53.53
N SER A 17 -14.31 -13.54 52.47
CA SER A 17 -15.05 -14.83 52.40
C SER A 17 -16.59 -14.83 52.37
N THR A 18 -17.33 -15.76 51.75
CA THR A 18 -17.12 -16.94 50.88
C THR A 18 -18.52 -17.47 50.57
N SER A 19 -18.74 -18.03 49.38
CA SER A 19 -19.38 -19.35 49.10
C SER A 19 -19.83 -19.35 47.63
N SER A 20 -19.19 -20.04 46.69
CA SER A 20 -19.27 -21.48 46.40
C SER A 20 -20.69 -22.05 46.34
N ASP A 21 -21.19 -22.30 45.13
CA ASP A 21 -21.90 -23.56 44.85
C ASP A 21 -21.81 -24.01 43.39
N LYS A 22 -21.72 -25.33 43.23
CA LYS A 22 -21.42 -26.09 42.00
C LYS A 22 -22.70 -26.60 41.32
N ARG A 23 -22.50 -27.03 40.05
CA ARG A 23 -23.35 -27.87 39.16
C ARG A 23 -24.41 -27.06 38.39
N GLN A 24 -24.67 -27.31 37.09
CA GLN A 24 -24.74 -28.61 36.42
C GLN A 24 -24.70 -28.42 34.88
N LYS A 25 -24.04 -29.34 34.17
CA LYS A 25 -24.17 -29.54 32.72
C LYS A 25 -25.62 -29.93 32.38
N THR A 26 -26.20 -29.30 31.36
CA THR A 26 -27.25 -29.92 30.53
C THR A 26 -27.01 -29.58 29.06
N ASN A 27 -26.87 -30.63 28.25
CA ASN A 27 -27.04 -30.61 26.80
C ASN A 27 -28.53 -30.42 26.50
N LYS A 28 -28.86 -29.54 25.54
CA LYS A 28 -30.11 -29.62 24.80
C LYS A 28 -29.90 -29.12 23.37
N SER A 29 -30.09 -30.06 22.45
CA SER A 29 -30.29 -29.89 21.02
C SER A 29 -31.64 -29.21 20.71
N ALA A 30 -31.85 -28.89 19.43
CA ALA A 30 -33.00 -28.27 18.75
C ALA A 30 -32.84 -26.74 18.62
N GLU A 31 -33.00 -26.09 17.45
CA GLU A 31 -33.80 -26.42 16.26
C GLU A 31 -33.28 -25.59 15.07
N THR A 32 -33.25 -26.20 13.89
CA THR A 32 -32.92 -25.55 12.60
C THR A 32 -34.12 -24.73 12.13
N PRO A 33 -33.98 -23.45 11.74
CA PRO A 33 -35.03 -22.71 11.06
C PRO A 33 -35.22 -23.22 9.61
N PRO A 34 -36.43 -23.10 9.05
CA PRO A 34 -36.82 -23.78 7.83
C PRO A 34 -36.15 -23.19 6.59
N ASP A 35 -35.79 -24.12 5.72
CA ASP A 35 -35.57 -24.00 4.28
C ASP A 35 -36.63 -23.07 3.65
N SER A 36 -36.20 -21.85 3.33
CA SER A 36 -36.87 -20.99 2.36
C SER A 36 -35.94 -20.92 1.17
N GLY A 37 -36.24 -21.75 0.18
CA GLY A 37 -35.59 -21.75 -1.11
C GLY A 37 -35.84 -20.41 -1.79
N ASP A 38 -34.89 -19.51 -1.65
CA ASP A 38 -34.66 -18.44 -2.60
C ASP A 38 -33.64 -18.95 -3.60
N GLU A 39 -34.13 -19.21 -4.82
CA GLU A 39 -33.30 -19.49 -5.98
C GLU A 39 -32.23 -18.41 -6.10
N ALA A 40 -30.97 -18.81 -5.93
CA ALA A 40 -29.81 -17.95 -6.17
C ALA A 40 -29.93 -17.35 -7.57
N PRO A 41 -29.64 -16.04 -7.76
CA PRO A 41 -29.67 -15.43 -9.07
C PRO A 41 -28.72 -16.19 -9.99
N GLN A 42 -29.28 -16.71 -11.09
CA GLN A 42 -28.51 -17.33 -12.16
C GLN A 42 -27.50 -16.31 -12.69
N GLY A 43 -26.21 -16.62 -12.53
CA GLY A 43 -25.11 -15.89 -13.15
C GLY A 43 -24.27 -15.03 -12.20
N ALA A 44 -23.84 -15.57 -11.05
CA ALA A 44 -22.69 -14.98 -10.36
C ALA A 44 -21.47 -15.10 -11.29
N ALA A 45 -20.81 -13.97 -11.59
CA ALA A 45 -19.52 -13.99 -12.26
C ALA A 45 -18.57 -14.92 -11.48
N PRO A 46 -17.75 -15.75 -12.16
CA PRO A 46 -16.85 -16.65 -11.48
C PRO A 46 -15.96 -15.88 -10.49
N GLU A 47 -15.84 -16.41 -9.28
CA GLU A 47 -15.01 -15.83 -8.24
C GLU A 47 -13.57 -15.72 -8.73
N LYS A 48 -12.99 -14.52 -8.64
CA LYS A 48 -11.63 -14.26 -9.13
C LYS A 48 -10.60 -14.89 -8.21
N GLU A 49 -9.76 -15.75 -8.77
CA GLU A 49 -8.59 -16.29 -8.06
C GLU A 49 -7.67 -15.16 -7.57
N LEU A 50 -7.30 -15.18 -6.28
CA LEU A 50 -6.51 -14.12 -5.65
C LEU A 50 -5.19 -13.84 -6.36
N PHE A 51 -4.51 -14.89 -6.82
CA PHE A 51 -3.24 -14.81 -7.54
C PHE A 51 -3.39 -15.10 -9.04
N GLY A 52 -4.62 -15.04 -9.55
CA GLY A 52 -4.86 -15.01 -10.99
C GLY A 52 -4.44 -13.66 -11.57
N TRP A 53 -3.95 -13.68 -12.82
CA TRP A 53 -3.56 -12.48 -13.56
C TRP A 53 -4.75 -11.91 -14.31
N TYR A 54 -5.06 -10.64 -14.08
CA TYR A 54 -6.15 -9.94 -14.72
C TYR A 54 -5.66 -8.64 -15.34
N CYS A 55 -6.29 -8.25 -16.44
CA CYS A 55 -6.06 -6.95 -17.06
C CYS A 55 -6.55 -5.84 -16.14
N VAL A 56 -5.72 -4.81 -15.96
CA VAL A 56 -6.04 -3.57 -15.25
C VAL A 56 -5.91 -2.39 -16.21
N ALA A 57 -6.46 -1.24 -15.84
CA ALA A 57 -6.31 -0.04 -16.67
C ALA A 57 -4.84 0.38 -16.68
N ARG A 58 -4.38 0.87 -17.84
CA ARG A 58 -3.17 1.70 -17.87
C ARG A 58 -3.40 2.89 -16.92
N PRO A 59 -2.51 3.17 -15.96
CA PRO A 59 -2.61 4.31 -15.07
C PRO A 59 -2.70 5.62 -15.84
N ARG A 60 -3.48 6.56 -15.29
CA ARG A 60 -3.63 7.90 -15.87
C ARG A 60 -2.29 8.63 -15.93
N SER A 61 -1.47 8.55 -14.88
CA SER A 61 -0.15 9.19 -14.82
C SER A 61 0.80 8.74 -15.93
N ASP A 62 0.84 7.44 -16.26
CA ASP A 62 1.64 6.93 -17.38
C ASP A 62 1.11 7.42 -18.75
N PHE A 63 -0.21 7.55 -18.89
CA PHE A 63 -0.82 8.13 -20.09
C PHE A 63 -0.51 9.62 -20.23
N GLU A 64 -0.61 10.39 -19.15
CA GLU A 64 -0.31 11.83 -19.10
C GLU A 64 1.14 12.13 -19.49
N ASN A 65 2.07 11.30 -18.99
CA ASN A 65 3.47 11.38 -19.36
C ASN A 65 3.71 11.20 -20.87
N GLU A 66 2.93 10.34 -21.54
CA GLU A 66 2.98 10.17 -23.00
C GLU A 66 2.29 11.32 -23.75
N ALA A 67 1.14 11.79 -23.26
CA ALA A 67 0.27 12.72 -23.97
C ALA A 67 0.83 14.16 -24.05
N GLY A 68 1.79 14.52 -23.20
CA GLY A 68 2.43 15.84 -23.26
C GLY A 68 3.02 16.35 -21.95
N GLY A 69 2.83 15.63 -20.84
CA GLY A 69 3.37 15.99 -19.54
C GLY A 69 2.68 17.22 -18.90
N PRO A 70 3.32 17.83 -17.89
CA PRO A 70 2.74 18.94 -17.13
C PRO A 70 2.42 20.15 -18.00
N GLY A 71 1.15 20.58 -18.02
CA GLY A 71 0.69 21.76 -18.78
C GLY A 71 -0.06 21.44 -20.08
N ALA A 72 -0.23 20.17 -20.41
CA ALA A 72 -1.24 19.75 -21.38
C ALA A 72 -2.65 20.01 -20.82
N ASP A 73 -3.63 20.21 -21.72
CA ASP A 73 -5.02 20.47 -21.34
C ASP A 73 -5.60 19.25 -20.61
N GLU A 74 -5.90 19.40 -19.32
CA GLU A 74 -6.40 18.33 -18.46
C GLU A 74 -7.74 17.76 -18.94
N GLU A 75 -8.62 18.60 -19.49
CA GLU A 75 -9.91 18.12 -20.03
C GLU A 75 -9.71 17.31 -21.31
N GLU A 76 -8.76 17.73 -22.16
CA GLU A 76 -8.39 16.98 -23.36
C GLU A 76 -7.74 15.64 -23.00
N ILE A 77 -6.81 15.64 -22.04
CA ILE A 77 -6.17 14.43 -21.51
C ILE A 77 -7.21 13.47 -20.95
N GLU A 78 -8.12 13.94 -20.08
CA GLU A 78 -9.14 13.09 -19.47
C GLU A 78 -10.02 12.46 -20.55
N LYS A 79 -10.43 13.25 -21.54
CA LYS A 79 -11.23 12.76 -22.66
C LYS A 79 -10.49 11.70 -23.47
N LEU A 80 -9.20 11.90 -23.77
CA LEU A 80 -8.38 10.93 -24.51
C LEU A 80 -8.14 9.65 -23.71
N TYR A 81 -7.83 9.79 -22.41
CA TYR A 81 -7.63 8.69 -21.50
C TYR A 81 -8.89 7.82 -21.37
N LEU A 82 -10.05 8.45 -21.14
CA LEU A 82 -11.34 7.75 -21.09
C LEU A 82 -11.70 7.06 -22.41
N ALA A 83 -11.32 7.64 -23.56
CA ALA A 83 -11.54 7.04 -24.87
C ALA A 83 -10.63 5.83 -25.13
N GLN A 84 -9.40 5.83 -24.63
CA GLN A 84 -8.48 4.69 -24.73
C GLN A 84 -8.79 3.59 -23.71
N ARG A 85 -9.39 3.95 -22.57
CA ARG A 85 -9.72 3.01 -21.49
C ARG A 85 -10.80 2.03 -21.93
N ASP A 86 -10.39 0.85 -22.40
CA ASP A 86 -11.31 -0.24 -22.71
C ASP A 86 -11.87 -0.85 -21.41
N LYS A 87 -13.07 -0.41 -21.03
CA LYS A 87 -13.77 -0.93 -19.85
C LYS A 87 -14.11 -2.42 -19.96
N LYS A 88 -14.16 -3.00 -21.18
CA LYS A 88 -14.44 -4.43 -21.37
C LYS A 88 -13.23 -5.30 -21.04
N LEU A 89 -12.04 -4.72 -21.08
CA LEU A 89 -10.79 -5.39 -20.76
C LEU A 89 -10.58 -5.50 -19.24
N LEU A 90 -11.08 -4.53 -18.47
CA LEU A 90 -10.83 -4.43 -17.04
C LEU A 90 -11.38 -5.65 -16.29
N GLY A 91 -10.48 -6.37 -15.64
CA GLY A 91 -10.82 -7.57 -14.89
C GLY A 91 -10.99 -8.82 -15.75
N GLU A 92 -10.78 -8.79 -17.06
CA GLU A 92 -10.67 -10.03 -17.83
C GLU A 92 -9.37 -10.78 -17.50
N PRO A 93 -9.34 -12.12 -17.60
CA PRO A 93 -8.12 -12.89 -17.43
C PRO A 93 -7.05 -12.47 -18.46
N ALA A 94 -5.83 -12.20 -17.98
CA ALA A 94 -4.74 -11.70 -18.81
C ALA A 94 -4.37 -12.65 -19.96
N GLU A 95 -4.60 -13.95 -19.81
CA GLU A 95 -4.31 -14.96 -20.83
C GLU A 95 -5.15 -14.80 -22.10
N LYS A 96 -6.31 -14.14 -22.00
CA LYS A 96 -7.15 -13.82 -23.17
C LYS A 96 -6.66 -12.59 -23.93
N HIS A 97 -5.72 -11.84 -23.36
CA HIS A 97 -5.26 -10.53 -23.85
C HIS A 97 -3.72 -10.41 -23.74
N PRO A 98 -2.95 -11.28 -24.42
CA PRO A 98 -1.49 -11.31 -24.30
C PRO A 98 -0.77 -10.03 -24.76
N GLU A 99 -1.44 -9.20 -25.57
CA GLU A 99 -0.98 -7.88 -26.01
C GLU A 99 -1.08 -6.82 -24.90
N HIS A 100 -1.97 -7.01 -23.92
CA HIS A 100 -2.19 -6.04 -22.86
C HIS A 100 -1.12 -6.16 -21.78
N LYS A 101 -0.32 -5.11 -21.61
CA LYS A 101 0.82 -5.10 -20.67
C LYS A 101 0.42 -4.81 -19.23
N TRP A 102 -0.68 -4.10 -19.03
CA TRP A 102 -1.14 -3.68 -17.70
C TRP A 102 -1.95 -4.80 -17.06
N VAL A 103 -1.25 -5.69 -16.37
CA VAL A 103 -1.84 -6.83 -15.66
C VAL A 103 -1.41 -6.82 -14.21
N ALA A 104 -2.23 -7.37 -13.33
CA ALA A 104 -1.91 -7.51 -11.92
C ALA A 104 -2.54 -8.77 -11.35
N PHE A 105 -2.03 -9.26 -10.22
CA PHE A 105 -2.81 -10.18 -9.39
C PHE A 105 -4.13 -9.53 -8.98
N TRP A 106 -5.19 -10.32 -8.87
CA TRP A 106 -6.42 -9.79 -8.27
C TRP A 106 -6.18 -9.26 -6.85
N LYS A 107 -5.32 -9.94 -6.08
CA LYS A 107 -4.92 -9.49 -4.75
C LYS A 107 -4.25 -8.11 -4.78
N THR A 108 -3.36 -7.85 -5.75
CA THR A 108 -2.75 -6.53 -5.98
C THR A 108 -3.83 -5.47 -6.16
N TRP A 109 -4.77 -5.72 -7.07
CA TRP A 109 -5.86 -4.79 -7.37
C TRP A 109 -6.74 -4.51 -6.14
N THR A 110 -7.13 -5.53 -5.38
CA THR A 110 -7.94 -5.34 -4.16
C THR A 110 -7.21 -4.57 -3.06
N LEU A 111 -5.89 -4.74 -2.93
CA LEU A 111 -5.09 -3.99 -1.97
C LEU A 111 -5.00 -2.51 -2.37
N PHE A 112 -4.71 -2.25 -3.65
CA PHE A 112 -4.66 -0.90 -4.21
C PHE A 112 -6.00 -0.17 -3.97
N ILE A 113 -7.12 -0.75 -4.42
CA ILE A 113 -8.45 -0.12 -4.24
C ILE A 113 -8.76 0.13 -2.78
N GLY A 114 -8.52 -0.85 -1.89
CA GLY A 114 -8.77 -0.67 -0.46
C GLY A 114 -7.88 0.38 0.20
N TRP A 115 -6.69 0.67 -0.34
CA TRP A 115 -5.84 1.76 0.14
C TRP A 115 -6.26 3.12 -0.41
N SER A 116 -6.72 3.19 -1.67
CA SER A 116 -7.32 4.41 -2.24
C SER A 116 -8.60 4.80 -1.49
N GLU A 117 -9.53 3.85 -1.28
CA GLU A 117 -10.74 4.11 -0.47
C GLU A 117 -10.39 4.58 0.95
N ALA A 118 -9.34 4.01 1.54
CA ALA A 118 -8.88 4.43 2.86
C ALA A 118 -8.25 5.83 2.86
N ALA A 119 -7.69 6.28 1.74
CA ALA A 119 -7.16 7.64 1.55
C ALA A 119 -8.31 8.64 1.50
N ASP A 120 -9.36 8.31 0.74
CA ASP A 120 -10.55 9.14 0.66
C ASP A 120 -11.20 9.35 2.04
N PHE A 121 -11.20 8.33 2.91
CA PHE A 121 -11.70 8.47 4.30
C PHE A 121 -10.82 9.34 5.21
N CYS A 122 -9.63 9.74 4.77
CA CYS A 122 -8.75 10.66 5.47
C CYS A 122 -8.89 12.12 4.98
N ASP A 123 -9.59 12.35 3.87
CA ASP A 123 -9.81 13.69 3.34
C ASP A 123 -10.97 14.39 4.07
N SER A 124 -10.65 15.30 4.99
CA SER A 124 -11.68 16.04 5.73
C SER A 124 -12.48 16.98 4.83
N ASP A 125 -11.88 17.49 3.75
CA ASP A 125 -12.53 18.45 2.86
C ASP A 125 -13.62 17.77 2.04
N ALA A 126 -13.39 16.51 1.63
CA ALA A 126 -14.41 15.65 0.99
C ALA A 126 -15.68 15.47 1.85
N PHE A 127 -15.58 15.64 3.18
CA PHE A 127 -16.71 15.55 4.11
C PHE A 127 -17.20 16.91 4.62
N GLY A 128 -16.73 18.03 4.07
CA GLY A 128 -17.09 19.37 4.55
C GLY A 128 -16.66 19.59 6.00
N MET A 129 -15.48 19.08 6.37
CA MET A 129 -14.90 19.18 7.70
C MET A 129 -13.54 19.86 7.67
N HIS A 130 -13.17 20.48 8.78
CA HIS A 130 -11.79 20.86 9.05
C HIS A 130 -11.35 20.34 10.42
N ILE A 131 -10.29 19.53 10.42
CA ILE A 131 -9.72 18.95 11.64
C ILE A 131 -8.46 19.72 12.04
N TYR A 132 -7.44 19.70 11.19
CA TYR A 132 -6.29 20.62 11.16
C TYR A 132 -5.55 20.44 9.82
N THR A 133 -4.62 21.34 9.48
CA THR A 133 -4.00 21.44 8.14
C THR A 133 -3.42 20.12 7.61
N ASP A 134 -2.60 19.43 8.39
CA ASP A 134 -1.88 18.24 7.91
C ASP A 134 -2.67 16.94 8.07
N PHE A 135 -3.95 17.02 8.47
CA PHE A 135 -4.73 15.83 8.84
C PHE A 135 -4.75 14.77 7.73
N HIS A 136 -5.04 15.19 6.49
CA HIS A 136 -5.08 14.30 5.35
C HIS A 136 -3.68 13.74 5.03
N GLY A 137 -2.64 14.58 5.02
CA GLY A 137 -1.24 14.16 4.84
C GLY A 137 -0.82 13.08 5.83
N TRP A 138 -1.25 13.19 7.10
CA TRP A 138 -1.01 12.15 8.10
C TRP A 138 -1.82 10.86 7.89
N GLY A 139 -3.02 10.97 7.33
CA GLY A 139 -3.79 9.82 6.88
C GLY A 139 -3.11 9.05 5.76
N LEU A 140 -2.58 9.76 4.75
CA LEU A 140 -1.78 9.18 3.67
C LEU A 140 -0.53 8.49 4.21
N GLN A 141 0.16 9.11 5.18
CA GLN A 141 1.30 8.47 5.87
C GLN A 141 0.89 7.16 6.56
N GLU A 142 -0.25 7.10 7.27
CA GLU A 142 -0.72 5.85 7.89
C GLU A 142 -1.02 4.76 6.85
N ILE A 143 -1.46 5.12 5.65
CA ILE A 143 -1.72 4.16 4.56
C ILE A 143 -0.42 3.54 4.08
N VAL A 144 0.62 4.34 3.82
CA VAL A 144 1.95 3.82 3.44
C VAL A 144 2.50 2.88 4.52
N GLU A 145 2.30 3.23 5.80
CA GLU A 145 2.71 2.37 6.91
C GLU A 145 1.94 1.05 6.97
N ARG A 146 0.65 1.03 6.61
CA ARG A 146 -0.12 -0.22 6.48
C ARG A 146 0.45 -1.11 5.38
N MET A 147 0.97 -0.55 4.29
CA MET A 147 1.64 -1.33 3.24
C MET A 147 2.87 -2.06 3.81
N PHE A 148 3.68 -1.37 4.62
CA PHE A 148 4.81 -1.97 5.30
C PHE A 148 4.40 -3.07 6.27
N VAL A 149 3.33 -2.85 7.05
CA VAL A 149 2.79 -3.87 7.95
C VAL A 149 2.34 -5.10 7.16
N ALA A 150 1.61 -4.90 6.04
CA ALA A 150 1.15 -5.98 5.18
C ALA A 150 2.31 -6.80 4.60
N PHE A 151 3.38 -6.14 4.15
CA PHE A 151 4.59 -6.80 3.67
C PHE A 151 5.30 -7.57 4.79
N ASP A 152 5.50 -6.93 5.94
CA ASP A 152 6.22 -7.49 7.08
C ASP A 152 5.53 -8.73 7.67
N VAL A 153 4.19 -8.77 7.68
CA VAL A 153 3.41 -9.96 8.06
C VAL A 153 3.84 -11.18 7.25
N GLN A 154 4.05 -11.02 5.94
CA GLN A 154 4.48 -12.11 5.07
C GLN A 154 5.99 -12.35 5.19
N PHE A 155 6.79 -11.29 5.21
CA PHE A 155 8.24 -11.37 5.30
C PHE A 155 8.72 -12.09 6.57
N LYS A 156 8.00 -11.99 7.69
CA LYS A 156 8.36 -12.67 8.95
C LYS A 156 8.04 -14.16 8.98
N LYS A 157 7.24 -14.67 8.05
CA LYS A 157 6.97 -16.11 7.97
C LYS A 157 8.29 -16.88 7.83
N LYS A 158 8.36 -18.11 8.35
CA LYS A 158 9.58 -18.94 8.22
C LYS A 158 9.64 -19.61 6.85
N GLN A 159 8.48 -20.02 6.35
CA GLN A 159 8.34 -20.65 5.05
C GLN A 159 8.29 -19.56 3.97
N ARG A 160 8.92 -19.86 2.84
CA ARG A 160 8.93 -19.05 1.61
C ARG A 160 8.31 -19.87 0.50
N ASP A 161 7.10 -20.34 0.76
CA ASP A 161 6.29 -21.01 -0.26
C ASP A 161 5.79 -19.99 -1.29
N GLU A 162 5.24 -20.53 -2.37
CA GLU A 162 4.69 -19.74 -3.46
C GLU A 162 3.63 -18.75 -2.99
N GLU A 163 2.73 -19.18 -2.11
CA GLU A 163 1.67 -18.32 -1.58
C GLU A 163 2.24 -17.13 -0.81
N THR A 164 3.25 -17.32 0.03
CA THR A 164 3.91 -16.24 0.76
C THR A 164 4.60 -15.26 -0.20
N ILE A 165 5.30 -15.78 -1.22
CA ILE A 165 5.94 -14.94 -2.25
C ILE A 165 4.90 -14.14 -3.04
N ASN A 166 3.79 -14.76 -3.44
CA ASN A 166 2.72 -14.09 -4.19
C ASN A 166 2.04 -13.00 -3.34
N HIS A 167 1.82 -13.24 -2.05
CA HIS A 167 1.30 -12.21 -1.15
C HIS A 167 2.27 -11.04 -0.99
N MET A 168 3.57 -11.30 -0.83
CA MET A 168 4.56 -10.24 -0.73
C MET A 168 4.63 -9.41 -2.01
N TRP A 169 4.63 -10.07 -3.17
CA TRP A 169 4.61 -9.41 -4.46
C TRP A 169 3.35 -8.56 -4.64
N ALA A 170 2.18 -9.10 -4.28
CA ALA A 170 0.92 -8.37 -4.39
C ALA A 170 0.93 -7.06 -3.57
N VAL A 171 1.55 -7.06 -2.38
CA VAL A 171 1.70 -5.86 -1.55
C VAL A 171 2.62 -4.83 -2.22
N VAL A 172 3.77 -5.26 -2.75
CA VAL A 172 4.74 -4.38 -3.41
C VAL A 172 4.18 -3.80 -4.70
N ALA A 173 3.53 -4.61 -5.53
CA ALA A 173 2.86 -4.14 -6.73
C ALA A 173 1.75 -3.14 -6.38
N ALA A 174 0.91 -3.45 -5.39
CA ALA A 174 -0.19 -2.56 -4.99
C ALA A 174 0.32 -1.23 -4.46
N ALA A 175 1.49 -1.24 -3.81
CA ALA A 175 2.07 -0.03 -3.23
C ALA A 175 2.47 0.95 -4.33
N VAL A 176 3.11 0.52 -5.42
CA VAL A 176 3.43 1.45 -6.52
C VAL A 176 2.19 1.89 -7.29
N HIS A 177 1.19 1.01 -7.45
CA HIS A 177 -0.10 1.39 -8.02
C HIS A 177 -0.74 2.57 -7.26
N TRP A 178 -0.69 2.53 -5.93
CA TRP A 178 -1.19 3.61 -5.07
C TRP A 178 -0.28 4.84 -5.13
N LEU A 179 1.03 4.66 -4.91
CA LEU A 179 2.01 5.77 -4.87
C LEU A 179 2.07 6.59 -6.16
N ALA A 180 1.81 5.97 -7.31
CA ALA A 180 1.81 6.65 -8.61
C ALA A 180 0.41 7.00 -9.12
N GLY A 181 -0.63 6.61 -8.40
CA GLY A 181 -2.04 6.85 -8.74
C GLY A 181 -2.67 7.97 -7.90
N GLU A 182 -2.19 8.19 -6.68
CA GLU A 182 -2.71 9.21 -5.76
C GLU A 182 -1.99 10.56 -5.89
N ASP A 183 -2.70 11.65 -5.54
CA ASP A 183 -2.06 12.94 -5.29
C ASP A 183 -1.37 12.92 -3.91
N LEU A 184 -0.04 12.88 -3.94
CA LEU A 184 0.80 12.83 -2.75
C LEU A 184 1.23 14.21 -2.24
N SER A 185 0.75 15.31 -2.82
CA SER A 185 1.14 16.68 -2.44
C SER A 185 0.92 16.95 -0.95
N LEU A 186 -0.21 16.54 -0.39
CA LEU A 186 -0.53 16.68 1.03
C LEU A 186 0.32 15.76 1.92
N TRP A 187 0.74 14.60 1.41
CA TRP A 187 1.64 13.70 2.13
C TRP A 187 3.05 14.29 2.24
N PHE A 188 3.60 14.81 1.14
CA PHE A 188 4.89 15.51 1.13
C PHE A 188 4.86 16.84 1.91
N GLY A 189 3.69 17.49 1.95
CA GLY A 189 3.47 18.72 2.70
C GLY A 189 3.31 18.55 4.22
N ALA A 190 3.27 17.32 4.74
CA ALA A 190 3.16 17.07 6.17
C ALA A 190 4.42 17.56 6.93
N ASP A 191 4.24 18.17 8.10
CA ASP A 191 5.31 18.81 8.89
C ASP A 191 6.25 17.81 9.62
N ASP A 192 6.82 16.84 8.89
CA ASP A 192 7.83 15.88 9.37
C ASP A 192 8.64 15.29 8.19
N ALA A 193 9.44 16.13 7.55
CA ALA A 193 10.26 15.75 6.39
C ALA A 193 11.21 14.58 6.67
N ASP A 194 11.70 14.43 7.91
CA ASP A 194 12.54 13.30 8.32
C ASP A 194 11.78 11.98 8.26
N ARG A 195 10.52 11.94 8.73
CA ARG A 195 9.67 10.75 8.61
C ARG A 195 9.32 10.43 7.17
N ILE A 196 9.00 11.43 6.36
CA ILE A 196 8.71 11.23 4.94
C ILE A 196 9.93 10.63 4.24
N SER A 197 11.12 11.18 4.47
CA SER A 197 12.39 10.68 3.93
C SER A 197 12.68 9.23 4.36
N GLN A 198 12.52 8.93 5.65
CA GLN A 198 12.66 7.55 6.17
C GLN A 198 11.61 6.60 5.57
N THR A 199 10.41 7.09 5.32
CA THR A 199 9.32 6.31 4.72
C THR A 199 9.63 6.00 3.26
N VAL A 200 10.13 6.96 2.48
CA VAL A 200 10.61 6.73 1.10
C VAL A 200 11.73 5.69 1.06
N LYS A 201 12.71 5.81 1.96
CA LYS A 201 13.76 4.80 2.12
C LYS A 201 13.19 3.43 2.48
N GLY A 202 12.15 3.40 3.30
CA GLY A 202 11.37 2.20 3.64
C GLY A 202 10.70 1.55 2.42
N ILE A 203 10.09 2.35 1.55
CA ILE A 203 9.48 1.89 0.28
C ILE A 203 10.55 1.23 -0.59
N GLY A 204 11.70 1.89 -0.79
CA GLY A 204 12.82 1.31 -1.52
C GLY A 204 13.35 0.01 -0.90
N SER A 205 13.51 -0.02 0.43
CA SER A 205 13.93 -1.22 1.17
C SER A 205 12.93 -2.37 1.03
N MET A 206 11.62 -2.09 1.01
CA MET A 206 10.57 -3.08 0.76
C MET A 206 10.69 -3.69 -0.64
N LEU A 207 10.83 -2.85 -1.67
CA LEU A 207 11.03 -3.29 -3.06
C LEU A 207 12.26 -4.18 -3.20
N LEU A 208 13.43 -3.70 -2.75
CA LEU A 208 14.68 -4.47 -2.87
C LEU A 208 14.62 -5.79 -2.11
N SER A 209 13.96 -5.79 -0.93
CA SER A 209 13.74 -7.01 -0.16
C SER A 209 12.88 -8.01 -0.90
N MET A 210 11.84 -7.54 -1.59
CA MET A 210 10.99 -8.39 -2.44
C MET A 210 11.77 -8.95 -3.63
N LEU A 211 12.51 -8.12 -4.36
CA LEU A 211 13.34 -8.56 -5.50
C LEU A 211 14.37 -9.62 -5.07
N ASN A 212 14.99 -9.43 -3.89
CA ASN A 212 15.87 -10.44 -3.30
C ASN A 212 15.12 -11.75 -2.98
N GLU A 213 13.89 -11.71 -2.48
CA GLU A 213 13.13 -12.94 -2.23
C GLU A 213 12.70 -13.64 -3.52
N LEU A 214 12.42 -12.90 -4.61
CA LEU A 214 12.22 -13.48 -5.94
C LEU A 214 13.49 -14.17 -6.44
N ASP A 215 14.66 -13.55 -6.27
CA ASP A 215 15.96 -14.11 -6.64
C ASP A 215 16.24 -15.40 -5.87
N ARG A 216 15.97 -15.40 -4.56
CA ARG A 216 16.05 -16.62 -3.71
C ARG A 216 15.09 -17.72 -4.14
N ALA A 217 13.93 -17.36 -4.68
CA ALA A 217 12.93 -18.29 -5.19
C ALA A 217 13.20 -18.73 -6.64
N GLY A 218 14.20 -18.16 -7.33
CA GLY A 218 14.45 -18.41 -8.75
C GLY A 218 13.45 -17.74 -9.70
N GLU A 219 12.66 -16.78 -9.21
CA GLU A 219 11.63 -16.05 -9.96
C GLU A 219 12.11 -14.67 -10.44
N LEU A 220 13.30 -14.22 -10.06
CA LEU A 220 13.89 -12.99 -10.60
C LEU A 220 14.60 -13.27 -11.93
N LYS A 221 13.82 -13.31 -13.01
CA LYS A 221 14.27 -13.64 -14.37
C LYS A 221 13.31 -13.07 -15.42
N ALA A 222 13.75 -12.95 -16.67
CA ALA A 222 12.93 -12.41 -17.75
C ALA A 222 11.64 -13.21 -18.03
N ASP A 223 11.67 -14.54 -17.85
CA ASP A 223 10.54 -15.46 -17.99
C ASP A 223 9.85 -15.76 -16.64
N SER A 224 9.88 -14.81 -15.70
CA SER A 224 9.26 -14.96 -14.38
C SER A 224 7.76 -15.28 -14.47
N ARG A 225 7.23 -15.99 -13.48
CA ARG A 225 5.78 -16.10 -13.29
C ARG A 225 5.13 -14.77 -12.90
N MET A 226 5.92 -13.82 -12.40
CA MET A 226 5.50 -12.45 -12.08
C MET A 226 5.39 -11.66 -13.39
N LYS A 227 4.21 -11.71 -14.03
CA LYS A 227 3.99 -11.15 -15.38
C LYS A 227 4.21 -9.64 -15.47
N ASP A 228 4.04 -8.93 -14.35
CA ASP A 228 4.23 -7.48 -14.20
C ASP A 228 5.61 -7.09 -13.63
N LEU A 229 6.56 -8.04 -13.47
CA LEU A 229 7.85 -7.78 -12.81
C LEU A 229 8.61 -6.58 -13.39
N ALA A 230 8.80 -6.56 -14.72
CA ALA A 230 9.48 -5.47 -15.41
C ALA A 230 8.72 -4.14 -15.25
N LEU A 231 7.39 -4.20 -15.32
CA LEU A 231 6.51 -3.04 -15.17
C LEU A 231 6.61 -2.43 -13.77
N ILE A 232 6.45 -3.24 -12.71
CA ILE A 232 6.52 -2.77 -11.33
C ILE A 232 7.91 -2.19 -11.01
N MET A 233 8.98 -2.83 -11.48
CA MET A 233 10.34 -2.30 -11.31
C MET A 233 10.51 -0.93 -11.98
N ALA A 234 10.09 -0.80 -13.24
CA ALA A 234 10.17 0.47 -13.97
C ALA A 234 9.29 1.55 -13.32
N TRP A 235 8.11 1.18 -12.84
CA TRP A 235 7.15 2.12 -12.29
C TRP A 235 7.58 2.69 -10.94
N TYR A 236 8.27 1.91 -10.10
CA TYR A 236 8.90 2.43 -8.89
C TYR A 236 9.98 3.46 -9.21
N LEU A 237 10.78 3.21 -10.25
CA LEU A 237 11.79 4.16 -10.70
C LEU A 237 11.12 5.43 -11.25
N GLU A 238 10.01 5.32 -11.97
CA GLU A 238 9.26 6.46 -12.50
C GLU A 238 8.69 7.32 -11.38
N TRP A 239 7.98 6.71 -10.44
CA TRP A 239 7.47 7.39 -9.24
C TRP A 239 8.60 8.13 -8.49
N SER A 240 9.80 7.54 -8.44
CA SER A 240 10.93 8.15 -7.74
C SER A 240 11.52 9.39 -8.39
N LYS A 241 11.20 9.69 -9.66
CA LYS A 241 11.74 10.86 -10.38
C LYS A 241 11.41 12.17 -9.64
N GLY A 242 10.16 12.32 -9.22
CA GLY A 242 9.69 13.53 -8.54
C GLY A 242 10.22 13.71 -7.11
N LEU A 243 10.83 12.68 -6.51
CA LEU A 243 11.28 12.74 -5.12
C LEU A 243 12.46 13.69 -4.91
N THR A 244 13.31 13.87 -5.93
CA THR A 244 14.44 14.82 -5.87
C THR A 244 13.94 16.26 -5.80
N ASP A 245 12.87 16.58 -6.53
CA ASP A 245 12.23 17.90 -6.49
C ASP A 245 11.56 18.17 -5.13
N MET A 246 11.22 17.11 -4.39
CA MET A 246 10.76 17.14 -3.01
C MET A 246 11.90 17.13 -1.97
N LEU A 247 13.14 17.41 -2.39
CA LEU A 247 14.36 17.45 -1.57
C LEU A 247 14.75 16.10 -0.91
N ILE A 248 14.19 14.99 -1.39
CA ILE A 248 14.60 13.65 -0.96
C ILE A 248 15.73 13.19 -1.88
N GLN A 249 16.92 12.98 -1.32
CA GLN A 249 18.14 12.75 -2.09
C GLN A 249 19.13 11.92 -1.28
N GLY A 250 20.20 11.43 -1.92
CA GLY A 250 21.24 10.67 -1.22
C GLY A 250 20.80 9.24 -0.91
N ASP A 251 21.08 8.76 0.30
CA ASP A 251 20.93 7.35 0.66
C ASP A 251 19.46 6.91 0.81
N GLU A 252 18.53 7.85 0.87
CA GLU A 252 17.09 7.61 0.73
C GLU A 252 16.71 7.06 -0.64
N LEU A 253 17.49 7.36 -1.69
CA LEU A 253 17.21 6.99 -3.09
C LEU A 253 18.23 6.01 -3.70
N ASP A 254 19.18 5.50 -2.91
CA ASP A 254 20.20 4.52 -3.36
C ASP A 254 19.56 3.25 -3.95
N TRP A 255 18.32 2.93 -3.55
CA TRP A 255 17.58 1.79 -4.05
C TRP A 255 17.24 1.87 -5.55
N ARG A 256 17.25 3.07 -6.15
CA ARG A 256 17.01 3.25 -7.61
C ARG A 256 18.07 2.49 -8.42
N ALA A 257 19.34 2.75 -8.12
CA ALA A 257 20.46 2.08 -8.78
C ALA A 257 20.46 0.56 -8.53
N GLN A 258 20.10 0.14 -7.32
CA GLN A 258 20.01 -1.29 -6.99
C GLN A 258 18.87 -2.00 -7.74
N THR A 259 17.76 -1.31 -7.98
CA THR A 259 16.64 -1.84 -8.79
C THR A 259 17.08 -2.08 -10.24
N VAL A 260 17.83 -1.13 -10.83
CA VAL A 260 18.44 -1.32 -12.16
C VAL A 260 19.44 -2.47 -12.16
N ALA A 261 20.27 -2.60 -11.11
CA ALA A 261 21.20 -3.71 -10.97
C ALA A 261 20.49 -5.07 -10.88
N TYR A 262 19.33 -5.14 -10.22
CA TYR A 262 18.47 -6.33 -10.21
C TYR A 262 17.94 -6.67 -11.61
N ALA A 263 17.47 -5.68 -12.37
CA ALA A 263 16.98 -5.91 -13.72
C ALA A 263 18.10 -6.46 -14.62
N LYS A 264 19.28 -5.84 -14.58
CA LYS A 264 20.47 -6.29 -15.32
C LYS A 264 20.88 -7.72 -14.96
N LYS A 265 20.94 -8.05 -13.67
CA LYS A 265 21.26 -9.40 -13.19
C LYS A 265 20.28 -10.44 -13.73
N ALA A 266 19.00 -10.09 -13.81
CA ALA A 266 17.92 -10.98 -14.22
C ALA A 266 17.70 -11.07 -15.74
N GLY A 267 18.44 -10.26 -16.52
CA GLY A 267 18.21 -10.12 -17.96
C GLY A 267 16.85 -9.49 -18.30
N ILE A 268 16.28 -8.69 -17.39
CA ILE A 268 14.99 -8.02 -17.57
C ILE A 268 15.23 -6.69 -18.30
N ASP A 269 14.58 -6.53 -19.44
CA ASP A 269 14.55 -5.27 -20.18
C ASP A 269 13.43 -4.37 -19.67
N LEU A 270 13.79 -3.37 -18.87
CA LEU A 270 12.85 -2.38 -18.33
C LEU A 270 12.30 -1.44 -19.42
N ALA A 271 13.01 -1.23 -20.53
CA ALA A 271 12.51 -0.39 -21.62
C ALA A 271 11.30 -1.02 -22.32
N SER A 272 11.22 -2.35 -22.30
CA SER A 272 10.10 -3.13 -22.84
C SER A 272 9.00 -3.44 -21.81
N SER A 273 9.01 -2.77 -20.65
CA SER A 273 8.09 -3.02 -19.54
C SER A 273 6.63 -2.66 -19.83
N GLY A 274 6.38 -1.81 -20.83
CA GLY A 274 5.06 -1.25 -21.13
C GLY A 274 4.78 0.10 -20.44
N LEU A 275 5.70 0.56 -19.59
CA LEU A 275 5.69 1.91 -19.02
C LEU A 275 6.32 2.90 -20.02
N PHE A 276 5.67 4.03 -20.24
CA PHE A 276 6.17 5.08 -21.12
C PHE A 276 7.47 5.69 -20.58
N GLY A 277 8.44 5.95 -21.46
CA GLY A 277 9.70 6.59 -21.08
C GLY A 277 10.64 5.74 -20.19
N ALA A 278 10.34 4.46 -19.95
CA ALA A 278 11.16 3.60 -19.07
C ALA A 278 12.62 3.46 -19.54
N GLY A 279 12.86 3.43 -20.86
CA GLY A 279 14.21 3.37 -21.43
C GLY A 279 15.03 4.63 -21.14
N ASP A 280 14.41 5.81 -21.29
CA ASP A 280 15.04 7.10 -21.00
C ASP A 280 15.34 7.23 -19.50
N LEU A 281 14.43 6.74 -18.66
CA LEU A 281 14.60 6.70 -17.21
C LEU A 281 15.80 5.84 -16.78
N VAL A 282 15.94 4.64 -17.32
CA VAL A 282 17.10 3.78 -17.04
C VAL A 282 18.39 4.45 -17.51
N SER A 283 18.38 5.03 -18.71
CA SER A 283 19.54 5.74 -19.27
C SER A 283 19.96 6.93 -18.41
N ALA A 284 19.00 7.68 -17.87
CA ALA A 284 19.26 8.79 -16.96
C ALA A 284 19.93 8.32 -15.65
N LEU A 285 19.41 7.25 -15.04
CA LEU A 285 19.99 6.65 -13.82
C LEU A 285 21.39 6.09 -14.04
N GLU A 286 21.65 5.51 -15.20
CA GLU A 286 23.00 5.03 -15.56
C GLU A 286 23.98 6.20 -15.70
N LYS A 287 23.54 7.29 -16.34
CA LYS A 287 24.34 8.51 -16.48
C LYS A 287 24.60 9.19 -15.14
N GLU A 288 23.63 9.24 -14.24
CA GLU A 288 23.81 9.73 -12.86
C GLU A 288 24.94 9.01 -12.11
N LYS A 289 25.23 7.76 -12.49
CA LYS A 289 26.27 6.93 -11.88
C LYS A 289 27.53 6.79 -12.72
N GLU A 290 27.61 7.39 -13.90
CA GLU A 290 28.75 7.25 -14.81
C GLU A 290 30.06 7.73 -14.15
N ASP A 291 30.02 8.90 -13.51
CA ASP A 291 31.17 9.47 -12.78
C ASP A 291 31.55 8.65 -11.51
N ASP A 292 30.61 7.86 -10.98
CA ASP A 292 30.81 6.92 -9.85
C ASP A 292 31.33 5.54 -10.31
N GLY A 293 31.65 5.37 -11.60
CA GLY A 293 32.08 4.08 -12.18
C GLY A 293 30.94 3.20 -12.70
N GLY A 294 29.75 3.79 -12.87
CA GLY A 294 28.52 3.14 -13.33
C GLY A 294 27.74 2.47 -12.20
N ILE A 295 26.55 1.96 -12.53
CA ILE A 295 25.76 1.13 -11.60
C ILE A 295 26.50 -0.20 -11.39
N PRO A 296 27.02 -0.49 -10.18
CA PRO A 296 27.76 -1.70 -9.94
C PRO A 296 26.85 -2.93 -10.10
N PRO A 297 27.39 -4.08 -10.53
CA PRO A 297 26.65 -5.33 -10.50
C PRO A 297 26.30 -5.67 -9.04
N LEU A 298 25.17 -6.37 -8.84
CA LEU A 298 24.80 -6.89 -7.52
C LEU A 298 25.88 -7.86 -7.03
N ALA A 299 26.75 -7.37 -6.15
CA ALA A 299 27.92 -8.10 -5.66
C ALA A 299 27.55 -9.29 -4.75
N ALA A 300 26.34 -9.29 -4.18
CA ALA A 300 25.90 -10.30 -3.22
C ALA A 300 25.02 -11.37 -3.88
N GLN A 301 25.30 -12.63 -3.55
CA GLN A 301 24.34 -13.71 -3.76
C GLN A 301 23.09 -13.46 -2.93
N ALA A 302 21.93 -13.84 -3.48
CA ALA A 302 20.65 -13.69 -2.82
C ALA A 302 20.66 -14.44 -1.47
N LYS A 303 20.30 -13.76 -0.40
CA LYS A 303 20.29 -14.34 0.96
C LYS A 303 19.19 -13.73 1.81
N ALA A 304 18.83 -14.41 2.89
CA ALA A 304 17.78 -13.95 3.79
C ALA A 304 18.11 -12.54 4.32
N ASP A 305 17.15 -11.62 4.17
CA ASP A 305 17.23 -10.26 4.73
C ASP A 305 18.46 -9.46 4.25
N LEU A 306 18.87 -9.66 2.98
CA LEU A 306 20.03 -8.99 2.37
C LEU A 306 19.98 -7.46 2.53
N TRP A 307 18.81 -6.87 2.35
CA TRP A 307 18.56 -5.42 2.43
C TRP A 307 18.14 -4.94 3.82
N GLY A 308 18.23 -5.81 4.84
CA GLY A 308 17.99 -5.45 6.23
C GLY A 308 16.57 -4.96 6.55
N TRP A 309 15.55 -5.44 5.82
CA TRP A 309 14.15 -5.08 6.03
C TRP A 309 13.75 -5.12 7.50
N LYS A 310 14.13 -6.18 8.23
CA LYS A 310 13.76 -6.33 9.65
C LYS A 310 14.24 -5.15 10.49
N LYS A 311 15.45 -4.66 10.21
CA LYS A 311 16.03 -3.51 10.90
C LYS A 311 15.30 -2.23 10.48
N THR A 312 15.09 -2.02 9.18
CA THR A 312 14.37 -0.87 8.62
C THR A 312 12.96 -0.76 9.21
N PHE A 313 12.17 -1.82 9.12
CA PHE A 313 10.80 -1.87 9.65
C PHE A 313 10.74 -1.65 11.16
N THR A 314 11.69 -2.23 11.91
CA THR A 314 11.76 -2.02 13.37
C THR A 314 12.08 -0.56 13.71
N ALA A 315 12.98 0.09 12.96
CA ALA A 315 13.33 1.49 13.16
C ALA A 315 12.14 2.40 12.88
N LEU A 316 11.47 2.22 11.73
CA LEU A 316 10.26 2.95 11.35
C LEU A 316 9.17 2.81 12.43
N LYS A 317 8.84 1.57 12.84
CA LYS A 317 7.82 1.33 13.86
C LYS A 317 8.17 1.92 15.23
N LYS A 318 9.45 1.97 15.59
CA LYS A 318 9.89 2.54 16.88
C LYS A 318 9.84 4.06 16.87
N GLY A 319 10.10 4.69 15.73
CA GLY A 319 10.05 6.14 15.56
C GLY A 319 8.66 6.72 15.75
N TYR A 320 7.61 5.98 15.37
CA TYR A 320 6.26 6.54 15.24
C TYR A 320 5.21 5.74 16.04
N PRO A 321 4.63 6.34 17.09
CA PRO A 321 3.51 5.75 17.83
C PRO A 321 2.33 5.44 16.88
N LYS A 322 1.68 4.29 17.08
CA LYS A 322 0.53 3.82 16.27
C LYS A 322 0.82 3.59 14.78
N PHE A 323 2.06 3.25 14.42
CA PHE A 323 2.48 2.90 13.06
C PHE A 323 1.49 2.01 12.31
N GLY A 324 1.02 2.47 11.14
CA GLY A 324 0.01 1.78 10.32
C GLY A 324 -1.40 1.81 10.91
N GLY A 325 -1.69 2.81 11.74
CA GLY A 325 -2.97 3.00 12.42
C GLY A 325 -4.13 3.41 11.50
N ARG A 326 -5.24 3.79 12.14
CA ARG A 326 -6.44 4.36 11.51
C ARG A 326 -6.92 5.58 12.29
N GLN A 327 -5.99 6.39 12.78
CA GLN A 327 -6.35 7.52 13.64
C GLN A 327 -6.82 8.73 12.83
N PHE A 328 -6.50 8.77 11.53
CA PHE A 328 -6.94 9.80 10.59
C PHE A 328 -8.12 9.34 9.72
N ASP A 329 -8.60 8.11 9.93
CA ASP A 329 -9.79 7.59 9.26
C ASP A 329 -11.05 8.17 9.93
N ILE A 330 -11.73 9.07 9.21
CA ILE A 330 -12.91 9.80 9.70
C ILE A 330 -14.08 8.85 10.00
N THR A 331 -14.12 7.67 9.37
CA THR A 331 -15.14 6.65 9.66
C THR A 331 -14.98 6.06 11.07
N GLN A 332 -13.79 6.17 11.67
CA GLN A 332 -13.53 5.70 13.04
C GLN A 332 -13.93 6.74 14.10
N PHE A 333 -14.23 7.97 13.71
CA PHE A 333 -14.59 9.03 14.64
C PHE A 333 -15.99 8.77 15.22
N SER A 334 -16.24 9.23 16.43
CA SER A 334 -17.60 9.29 16.95
C SER A 334 -18.42 10.34 16.19
N LYS A 335 -19.74 10.17 16.18
CA LYS A 335 -20.68 11.18 15.68
C LYS A 335 -20.45 12.58 16.28
N ALA A 336 -20.10 12.65 17.56
CA ALA A 336 -19.84 13.92 18.23
C ALA A 336 -18.56 14.58 17.72
N GLU A 337 -17.50 13.80 17.47
CA GLU A 337 -16.25 14.30 16.89
C GLU A 337 -16.45 14.79 15.46
N ARG A 338 -17.15 14.02 14.60
CA ARG A 338 -17.41 14.47 13.22
C ARG A 338 -18.21 15.78 13.18
N LYS A 339 -19.28 15.89 13.98
CA LYS A 339 -20.07 17.12 14.12
C LYS A 339 -19.26 18.33 14.58
N ARG A 340 -18.30 18.10 15.48
CA ARG A 340 -17.44 19.18 16.02
C ARG A 340 -16.55 19.78 14.93
N HIS A 341 -16.13 18.95 13.96
CA HIS A 341 -15.23 19.35 12.89
C HIS A 341 -15.94 19.74 11.59
N SER A 342 -17.24 19.44 11.46
CA SER A 342 -18.04 19.88 10.30
C SER A 342 -18.25 21.39 10.27
N PHE A 343 -18.21 21.99 9.07
CA PHE A 343 -18.51 23.40 8.86
C PHE A 343 -19.96 23.77 9.20
N ASP A 344 -20.92 22.85 9.01
CA ASP A 344 -22.35 23.08 9.25
C ASP A 344 -22.83 22.57 10.63
N GLY A 345 -21.93 21.98 11.43
CA GLY A 345 -22.25 21.36 12.72
C GLY A 345 -23.07 20.07 12.65
N GLN A 346 -23.28 19.52 11.45
CA GLN A 346 -23.93 18.23 11.23
C GLN A 346 -22.91 17.09 11.08
N ASP A 347 -23.42 15.87 11.22
CA ASP A 347 -22.60 14.67 10.98
C ASP A 347 -22.63 14.40 9.47
N PRO A 348 -21.49 14.36 8.76
CA PRO A 348 -21.46 14.07 7.32
C PRO A 348 -22.04 12.68 7.00
N PHE A 349 -22.08 11.77 7.99
CA PHE A 349 -22.68 10.45 7.85
C PHE A 349 -24.08 10.35 8.47
N ALA A 350 -24.78 11.48 8.63
CA ALA A 350 -26.14 11.48 9.14
C ALA A 350 -27.06 10.59 8.28
N GLY A 351 -27.66 9.57 8.91
CA GLY A 351 -28.56 8.62 8.24
C GLY A 351 -27.90 7.31 7.84
N ILE A 352 -26.57 7.19 7.94
CA ILE A 352 -25.86 5.92 7.73
C ILE A 352 -25.74 5.18 9.06
N PRO A 353 -26.05 3.87 9.13
CA PRO A 353 -25.85 3.10 10.35
C PRO A 353 -24.37 3.07 10.76
N GLU A 354 -24.09 3.27 12.06
CA GLU A 354 -22.73 3.28 12.62
C GLU A 354 -21.90 2.03 12.25
N LYS A 355 -22.57 0.88 12.09
CA LYS A 355 -21.94 -0.37 11.66
C LYS A 355 -21.41 -0.28 10.22
N GLU A 356 -22.17 0.34 9.31
CA GLU A 356 -21.77 0.51 7.91
C GLU A 356 -20.64 1.54 7.79
N ILE A 357 -20.71 2.62 8.57
CA ILE A 357 -19.62 3.61 8.67
C ILE A 357 -18.32 2.92 9.06
N LYS A 358 -18.33 2.18 10.18
CA LYS A 358 -17.13 1.49 10.69
C LYS A 358 -16.62 0.38 9.78
N ALA A 359 -17.47 -0.16 8.91
CA ALA A 359 -17.08 -1.15 7.91
C ALA A 359 -16.43 -0.50 6.67
N GLY A 360 -16.49 0.82 6.52
CA GLY A 360 -16.05 1.52 5.31
C GLY A 360 -17.04 1.35 4.14
N ASN A 361 -18.27 0.90 4.40
CA ASN A 361 -19.30 0.70 3.38
C ASN A 361 -20.01 2.03 3.05
N ILE A 362 -19.23 3.06 2.75
CA ILE A 362 -19.72 4.40 2.42
C ILE A 362 -19.32 4.69 0.98
N ALA A 363 -20.29 5.06 0.15
CA ALA A 363 -20.00 5.51 -1.22
C ALA A 363 -19.64 7.00 -1.20
N PHE A 364 -18.53 7.35 -1.84
CA PHE A 364 -18.26 8.74 -2.22
C PHE A 364 -19.25 9.13 -3.33
N ALA A 365 -19.90 10.28 -3.16
CA ALA A 365 -20.93 10.77 -4.07
C ALA A 365 -20.33 11.51 -5.27
#